data_AF-F4CW89-F1
#
_entry.id   AF-F4CW89-F1
#
_cell.length_a   1.000
_cell.length_b   1.000
_cell.length_c   1.000
_cell.angle_alpha   90.00
_cell.angle_beta   90.00
_cell.angle_gamma   90.00
#
_symmetry.space_group_name_H-M   'P 1'
#
loop_
_entity.id
_entity.type
_entity.pdbx_description
1 polymer ?
#
loop_
_entity_poly.entity_id
_entity_poly.type
_entity_poly.pdbx_seq_one_letter_code
_entity_poly.pdbx_strand_id
1 'polypeptide(L)'
;MTDPVDVAAEAFDGLADRLRDAVAEMRGLVAEVAEDWPDARGRAWADRAELMHRDLDRQAEEAGRLARLVERLVQEITDAAKHREPGPAGGPVLPGVDAVRVVEVRGMRLATLPEAPP
;
A
#
# COMPACT_ATOMS: atom_id res chain seq x y z
N MET A 1 -0.20 -8.20 16.20
CA MET A 1 -0.10 -6.80 15.74
C MET A 1 0.03 -6.90 14.24
N THR A 2 -1.05 -6.61 13.50
CA THR A 2 -1.09 -6.79 12.03
C THR A 2 -0.08 -5.87 11.36
N ASP A 3 0.59 -6.35 10.31
CA ASP A 3 1.53 -5.54 9.55
C ASP A 3 0.75 -4.37 8.90
N PRO A 4 1.20 -3.10 9.05
CA PRO A 4 0.55 -1.97 8.39
C PRO A 4 0.39 -2.13 6.88
N VAL A 5 1.22 -2.95 6.23
CA VAL A 5 1.12 -3.18 4.80
C VAL A 5 0.02 -4.18 4.44
N ASP A 6 -0.17 -5.22 5.26
CA ASP A 6 -1.33 -6.13 5.13
C ASP A 6 -2.65 -5.36 5.30
N VAL A 7 -2.69 -4.45 6.29
CA VAL A 7 -3.85 -3.56 6.51
C VAL A 7 -4.11 -2.67 5.29
N ALA A 8 -3.08 -2.17 4.62
CA ALA A 8 -3.24 -1.35 3.42
C ALA A 8 -3.75 -2.18 2.23
N ALA A 9 -3.21 -3.38 2.01
CA ALA A 9 -3.68 -4.28 0.96
C ALA A 9 -5.15 -4.65 1.14
N GLU A 10 -5.53 -5.08 2.36
CA GLU A 10 -6.92 -5.39 2.72
C GLU A 10 -7.85 -4.17 2.53
N ALA A 11 -7.38 -2.97 2.86
CA ALA A 11 -8.16 -1.75 2.68
C ALA A 11 -8.39 -1.42 1.19
N PHE A 12 -7.38 -1.61 0.32
CA PHE A 12 -7.50 -1.38 -1.11
C PHE A 12 -8.39 -2.42 -1.80
N ASP A 13 -8.29 -3.69 -1.42
CA ASP A 13 -9.18 -4.74 -1.91
C ASP A 13 -10.62 -4.50 -1.47
N GLY A 14 -10.83 -4.20 -0.18
CA GLY A 14 -12.15 -3.85 0.34
C GLY A 14 -12.75 -2.60 -0.31
N LEU A 15 -11.91 -1.61 -0.68
CA LEU A 15 -12.37 -0.46 -1.46
C LEU A 15 -12.76 -0.87 -2.89
N ALA A 16 -11.95 -1.69 -3.55
CA ALA A 16 -12.23 -2.16 -4.91
C ALA A 16 -13.54 -2.96 -4.97
N ASP A 17 -13.79 -3.82 -3.98
CA ASP A 17 -15.04 -4.58 -3.87
C ASP A 17 -16.24 -3.67 -3.68
N ARG A 18 -16.17 -2.72 -2.73
CA ARG A 18 -17.26 -1.73 -2.52
C ARG A 18 -17.55 -0.89 -3.76
N LEU A 19 -16.52 -0.52 -4.52
CA LEU A 19 -16.71 0.21 -5.78
C LEU A 19 -17.42 -0.65 -6.82
N ARG A 20 -17.07 -1.94 -6.95
CA ARG A 20 -17.76 -2.87 -7.87
C ARG A 20 -19.22 -3.08 -7.48
N ASP A 21 -19.49 -3.27 -6.19
CA ASP A 21 -20.85 -3.42 -5.67
C ASP A 21 -21.70 -2.17 -5.96
N ALA A 22 -21.17 -0.98 -5.66
CA ALA A 22 -21.84 0.28 -5.94
C ALA A 22 -22.12 0.48 -7.45
N VAL A 23 -21.19 0.09 -8.32
CA VAL A 23 -21.41 0.14 -9.78
C VAL A 23 -22.51 -0.83 -10.20
N ALA A 24 -22.54 -2.05 -9.66
CA ALA A 24 -23.57 -3.04 -9.98
C ALA A 24 -24.98 -2.56 -9.56
N GLU A 25 -25.11 -2.02 -8.35
CA GLU A 25 -26.37 -1.45 -7.86
C GLU A 25 -26.84 -0.29 -8.73
N MET A 26 -25.93 0.64 -9.04
CA MET A 26 -26.26 1.80 -9.86
C MET A 26 -26.64 1.40 -11.29
N ARG A 27 -26.02 0.37 -11.86
CA ARG A 27 -26.43 -0.19 -13.17
C ARG A 27 -27.87 -0.67 -13.16
N GLY A 28 -28.30 -1.34 -12.10
CA GLY A 28 -29.69 -1.76 -11.93
C GLY A 28 -30.63 -0.56 -11.94
N LEU A 29 -30.35 0.45 -11.10
CA LEU A 29 -31.15 1.67 -11.02
C LEU A 29 -31.21 2.44 -12.34
N VAL A 30 -30.10 2.50 -13.09
CA VAL A 30 -30.05 3.18 -14.39
C VAL A 30 -30.88 2.44 -15.43
N ALA A 31 -30.86 1.11 -15.42
CA ALA A 31 -31.68 0.30 -16.31
C ALA A 31 -33.17 0.51 -16.03
N GLU A 32 -33.58 0.49 -14.75
CA GLU A 32 -34.96 0.75 -14.33
C GLU A 32 -35.43 2.15 -14.77
N VAL A 33 -34.63 3.19 -14.54
CA VAL A 33 -34.98 4.56 -14.96
C VAL A 33 -35.03 4.70 -16.47
N ALA A 34 -34.17 3.99 -17.22
CA ALA A 34 -34.19 4.01 -18.68
C ALA A 34 -35.44 3.32 -19.26
N GLU A 35 -35.91 2.26 -18.61
CA GLU A 35 -37.17 1.60 -18.97
C GLU A 35 -38.37 2.51 -18.67
N ASP A 36 -38.38 3.18 -17.52
CA ASP A 36 -39.46 4.09 -17.10
C ASP A 36 -39.48 5.39 -17.92
N TRP A 37 -38.34 5.80 -18.49
CA TRP A 37 -38.19 7.06 -19.21
C TRP A 37 -37.64 6.87 -20.65
N PRO A 38 -38.45 6.35 -21.59
CA PRO A 38 -37.98 6.01 -22.94
C PRO A 38 -37.81 7.22 -23.87
N ASP A 39 -37.98 8.44 -23.38
CA ASP A 39 -37.87 9.64 -24.20
C ASP A 39 -36.41 10.06 -24.44
N ALA A 40 -36.21 11.14 -25.20
CA ALA A 40 -34.86 11.64 -25.49
C ALA A 40 -34.10 12.11 -24.24
N ARG A 41 -34.82 12.55 -23.21
CA ARG A 41 -34.23 13.04 -21.96
C ARG A 41 -33.78 11.88 -21.08
N GLY A 42 -34.57 10.82 -20.99
CA GLY A 42 -34.18 9.58 -20.32
C GLY A 42 -32.96 8.92 -20.97
N ARG A 43 -32.93 8.83 -22.32
CA ARG A 43 -31.73 8.36 -23.04
C ARG A 43 -30.48 9.19 -22.73
N ALA A 44 -30.57 10.52 -22.81
CA ALA A 44 -29.44 11.40 -22.51
C ALA A 44 -28.99 11.35 -21.04
N TRP A 45 -29.88 10.94 -20.12
CA TRP A 45 -29.52 10.67 -18.74
C TRP A 45 -28.81 9.32 -18.60
N ALA A 46 -29.33 8.26 -19.22
CA ALA A 46 -28.70 6.94 -19.24
C ALA A 46 -27.29 6.97 -19.84
N ASP A 47 -27.10 7.73 -20.93
CA ASP A 47 -25.77 7.95 -21.53
C ASP A 47 -24.79 8.60 -20.55
N ARG A 48 -25.25 9.57 -19.75
CA ARG A 48 -24.42 10.23 -18.73
C ARG A 48 -24.11 9.30 -17.56
N ALA A 49 -25.07 8.49 -17.14
CA ALA A 49 -24.87 7.49 -16.10
C ALA A 49 -23.84 6.44 -16.54
N GLU A 50 -23.87 6.02 -17.80
CA GLU A 50 -22.90 5.09 -18.37
C GLU A 50 -21.48 5.67 -18.41
N LEU A 51 -21.30 6.98 -18.60
CA LEU A 51 -19.99 7.63 -18.45
C LEU A 51 -19.46 7.52 -17.02
N MET A 52 -20.33 7.71 -16.03
CA MET A 52 -19.98 7.59 -14.62
C MET A 52 -19.65 6.13 -14.26
N HIS A 53 -20.37 5.16 -14.82
CA HIS A 53 -20.06 3.73 -14.67
C HIS A 53 -18.64 3.41 -15.12
N ARG A 54 -18.26 3.84 -16.32
CA ARG A 54 -16.91 3.58 -16.87
C ARG A 54 -15.82 4.21 -16.02
N ASP A 55 -16.08 5.36 -15.42
CA ASP A 55 -15.10 5.99 -14.53
C ASP A 55 -14.94 5.21 -13.22
N LEU A 56 -16.05 4.80 -12.59
CA LEU A 56 -16.01 4.00 -11.37
C LEU A 56 -15.39 2.61 -11.59
N ASP A 57 -15.69 1.95 -12.70
CA ASP A 57 -15.05 0.69 -13.10
C ASP A 57 -13.52 0.87 -13.20
N ARG A 58 -13.07 1.95 -13.85
CA ARG A 58 -11.64 2.29 -13.92
C ARG A 58 -11.03 2.52 -12.54
N GLN A 59 -11.74 3.21 -11.63
CA GLN A 59 -11.25 3.42 -10.26
C GLN A 59 -11.16 2.10 -9.49
N ALA A 60 -12.12 1.19 -9.65
CA ALA A 60 -12.10 -0.12 -9.01
C ALA A 60 -10.95 -1.00 -9.54
N GLU A 61 -10.68 -0.95 -10.84
CA GLU A 61 -9.52 -1.61 -11.46
C GLU A 61 -8.19 -1.08 -10.93
N GLU A 62 -8.05 0.24 -10.82
CA GLU A 62 -6.82 0.86 -10.31
C GLU A 62 -6.63 0.59 -8.81
N ALA A 63 -7.69 0.60 -8.00
CA ALA A 63 -7.63 0.21 -6.59
C ALA A 63 -7.13 -1.24 -6.43
N GLY A 64 -7.70 -2.18 -7.19
CA GLY A 64 -7.23 -3.57 -7.19
C GLY A 64 -5.81 -3.73 -7.74
N ARG A 65 -5.38 -2.88 -8.68
CA ARG A 65 -3.99 -2.86 -9.16
C ARG A 65 -3.03 -2.42 -8.06
N LEU A 66 -3.37 -1.38 -7.31
CA LEU A 66 -2.58 -0.88 -6.19
C LEU A 66 -2.45 -1.94 -5.09
N ALA A 67 -3.54 -2.63 -4.73
CA ALA A 67 -3.50 -3.74 -3.77
C ALA A 67 -2.45 -4.81 -4.17
N ARG A 68 -2.51 -5.29 -5.42
CA ARG A 68 -1.55 -6.28 -5.95
C ARG A 68 -0.10 -5.77 -6.00
N LEU A 69 0.11 -4.47 -6.24
CA LEU A 69 1.45 -3.88 -6.21
C LEU A 69 2.01 -3.84 -4.79
N VAL A 70 1.17 -3.49 -3.82
CA VAL A 70 1.53 -3.46 -2.39
C VAL A 70 1.90 -4.88 -1.92
N GLU A 71 1.07 -5.89 -2.21
CA GLU A 71 1.37 -7.29 -1.89
C GLU A 71 2.70 -7.77 -2.47
N ARG A 72 2.97 -7.43 -3.74
CA ARG A 72 4.23 -7.80 -4.39
C ARG A 72 5.43 -7.15 -3.71
N LEU A 73 5.35 -5.86 -3.39
CA LEU A 73 6.41 -5.13 -2.68
C LEU A 73 6.70 -5.76 -1.31
N VAL A 74 5.67 -6.16 -0.57
CA VAL A 74 5.84 -6.89 0.71
C VAL A 74 6.60 -8.19 0.51
N GLN A 75 6.22 -8.96 -0.50
CA GLN A 75 6.85 -10.23 -0.80
C GLN A 75 8.34 -10.03 -1.17
N GLU A 76 8.65 -9.05 -2.02
CA GLU A 76 10.02 -8.70 -2.41
C GLU A 76 10.87 -8.26 -1.21
N ILE A 77 10.33 -7.41 -0.32
CA ILE A 77 11.02 -6.96 0.91
C ILE A 77 11.27 -8.15 1.85
N THR A 78 10.26 -9.01 2.02
CA THR A 78 10.33 -10.19 2.89
C THR A 78 11.38 -11.18 2.37
N ASP A 79 11.43 -11.40 1.07
CA ASP A 79 12.40 -12.30 0.46
C ASP A 79 13.81 -11.69 0.51
N ALA A 80 13.97 -10.39 0.28
CA ALA A 80 15.24 -9.69 0.48
C ALA A 80 15.74 -9.80 1.94
N ALA A 81 14.84 -9.75 2.93
CA ALA A 81 15.20 -9.95 4.33
C ALA A 81 15.66 -11.39 4.62
N LYS A 82 15.03 -12.40 4.01
CA LYS A 82 15.45 -13.82 4.13
C LYS A 82 16.79 -14.12 3.47
N HIS A 83 17.11 -13.41 2.38
CA HIS A 83 18.35 -13.59 1.62
C HIS A 83 19.50 -12.70 2.13
N ARG A 84 19.24 -11.90 3.17
CA ARG A 84 20.29 -11.24 3.93
C ARG A 84 20.97 -12.29 4.81
N GLU A 85 21.83 -13.09 4.20
CA GLU A 85 22.81 -13.87 4.98
C GLU A 85 23.50 -12.89 5.94
N PRO A 86 23.68 -13.25 7.22
CA PRO A 86 24.68 -12.57 8.04
C PRO A 86 26.03 -12.87 7.38
N GLY A 87 26.42 -12.01 6.44
CA GLY A 87 27.77 -12.03 5.89
C GLY A 87 28.75 -12.05 7.06
N PRO A 88 29.86 -12.80 6.96
CA PRO A 88 30.80 -12.96 8.06
C PRO A 88 31.10 -11.58 8.64
N ALA A 89 30.86 -11.42 9.94
CA ALA A 89 31.01 -10.19 10.69
C ALA A 89 32.50 -9.82 10.89
N GLY A 90 33.26 -9.79 9.80
CA GLY A 90 34.68 -9.50 9.76
C GLY A 90 34.95 -8.48 8.68
N GLY A 91 34.74 -7.20 9.01
CA GLY A 91 35.41 -6.13 8.28
C GLY A 91 36.93 -6.22 8.50
N PRO A 92 37.76 -5.63 7.62
CA PRO A 92 39.21 -5.69 7.76
C PRO A 92 39.65 -5.19 9.14
N VAL A 93 40.32 -6.04 9.90
CA VAL A 93 40.95 -5.70 11.18
C VAL A 93 42.18 -4.86 10.86
N LEU A 94 42.15 -3.59 11.25
CA LEU A 94 43.33 -2.72 11.16
C LEU A 94 44.33 -3.17 12.24
N PRO A 95 45.58 -3.53 11.88
CA PRO A 95 46.57 -3.95 12.86
C PRO A 95 46.93 -2.78 13.78
N GLY A 96 46.92 -3.02 15.09
CA GLY A 96 47.32 -2.04 16.12
C GLY A 96 46.18 -1.39 16.91
N VAL A 97 44.94 -1.85 16.75
CA VAL A 97 43.80 -1.35 17.55
C VAL A 97 43.08 -2.53 18.20
N ASP A 98 43.00 -2.54 19.54
CA ASP A 98 42.16 -3.48 20.32
C ASP A 98 40.68 -3.13 20.13
N ALA A 99 40.14 -3.38 18.94
CA ALA A 99 38.74 -3.10 18.65
C ALA A 99 37.86 -4.20 19.26
N VAL A 100 37.30 -3.92 20.45
CA VAL A 100 36.22 -4.72 21.05
C VAL A 100 34.88 -4.22 20.53
N ARG A 101 34.10 -5.09 19.88
CA ARG A 101 32.75 -4.73 19.42
C ARG A 101 31.79 -4.75 20.62
N VAL A 102 31.28 -3.57 21.00
CA VAL A 102 30.14 -3.48 21.92
C VAL A 102 28.85 -3.67 21.11
N VAL A 103 28.19 -4.81 21.29
CA VAL A 103 26.82 -5.01 20.78
C VAL A 103 25.86 -4.39 21.79
N GLU A 104 25.56 -3.10 21.63
CA GLU A 104 24.54 -2.45 22.44
C GLU A 104 23.14 -2.74 21.89
N VAL A 105 22.49 -3.78 22.41
CA VAL A 105 21.03 -3.81 22.50
C VAL A 105 20.64 -2.81 23.59
N ARG A 106 20.72 -1.51 23.26
CA ARG A 106 20.01 -0.37 23.86
C ARG A 106 20.62 0.92 23.29
N GLY A 107 19.84 1.61 22.46
CA GLY A 107 19.87 3.05 22.18
C GLY A 107 21.24 3.75 22.15
N MET A 108 21.64 4.15 20.94
CA MET A 108 22.78 5.03 20.65
C MET A 108 22.79 6.25 21.58
N ARG A 109 23.72 6.31 22.55
CA ARG A 109 23.98 7.51 23.37
C ARG A 109 25.12 8.30 22.74
N LEU A 110 24.80 9.48 22.20
CA LEU A 110 25.80 10.46 21.79
C LEU A 110 26.60 10.92 23.02
N ALA A 111 27.92 10.92 22.93
CA ALA A 111 28.79 11.41 24.00
C ALA A 111 28.54 12.91 24.23
N THR A 112 28.20 13.29 25.45
CA THR A 112 28.21 14.70 25.87
C THR A 112 29.66 15.15 26.08
N LEU A 113 30.01 16.32 25.51
CA LEU A 113 31.29 16.97 25.72
C LEU A 113 31.51 17.25 27.23
N PRO A 114 32.72 17.05 27.77
CA PRO A 114 32.99 17.41 29.16
C PRO A 114 32.84 18.91 29.38
N GLU A 115 32.21 19.31 30.49
CA GLU A 115 32.18 20.71 30.93
C GLU A 115 33.61 21.20 31.16
N ALA A 116 33.91 22.41 30.67
CA ALA A 116 35.18 23.06 30.89
C ALA A 116 35.38 23.35 32.39
N PRO A 117 36.58 23.11 32.96
CA PRO A 117 36.87 23.47 34.34
C PRO A 117 36.85 25.01 34.52
N PRO A 118 36.65 25.50 35.77
CA PRO A 118 36.32 26.90 36.07
C PRO A 118 37.39 27.92 35.65
#